data_AF-A0A524L6S5-F1
#
_entry.id   AF-A0A524L6S5-F1
#
_cell.length_a   1.000
_cell.length_b   1.000
_cell.length_c   1.000
_cell.angle_alpha   90.00
_cell.angle_beta   90.00
_cell.angle_gamma   90.00
#
_symmetry.space_group_name_H-M   'P 1'
#
loop_
_entity.id
_entity.type
_entity.pdbx_description
1 polymer ?
#
loop_
_entity_poly.entity_id
_entity_poly.type
_entity_poly.pdbx_seq_one_letter_code
_entity_poly.pdbx_strand_id
1 'polypeptide(L)'
;ARAFSRKFWEVLGERRNPSIVFEHAGEDTIPTSIFVCDNAGMVVICGGTSGYNADLDLRLLWMRQKRLQGSHYANRQQCAAVNRLVAQGRIDPCLSLVFPFAEVGAAHQLMYENRHPPGNMAVLVNAPHPGLREAAAS
;
A
#
# COMPACT_ATOMS: atom_id res chain seq x y z
N ALA A 1 12.22 12.01 -12.72
CA ALA A 1 12.98 11.88 -11.45
C ALA A 1 13.41 13.21 -10.80
N ARG A 2 14.29 14.05 -11.38
CA ARG A 2 14.79 15.29 -10.71
C ARG A 2 13.71 16.29 -10.28
N ALA A 3 12.69 16.52 -11.11
CA ALA A 3 11.57 17.38 -10.76
C ALA A 3 10.75 16.82 -9.58
N PHE A 4 10.53 15.50 -9.58
CA PHE A 4 9.86 14.79 -8.50
C PHE A 4 10.65 14.89 -7.18
N SER A 5 11.99 14.72 -7.19
CA SER A 5 12.80 14.92 -5.98
C SER A 5 12.67 16.33 -5.41
N ARG A 6 12.65 17.36 -6.25
CA ARG A 6 12.44 18.73 -5.79
C ARG A 6 11.07 18.88 -5.13
N LYS A 7 10.02 18.31 -5.73
CA LYS A 7 8.68 18.35 -5.15
C LYS A 7 8.60 17.59 -3.83
N PHE A 8 9.28 16.45 -3.72
CA PHE A 8 9.41 15.70 -2.48
C PHE A 8 10.06 16.56 -1.37
N TRP A 9 11.18 17.22 -1.66
CA TRP A 9 11.86 18.10 -0.70
C TRP A 9 11.03 19.32 -0.32
N GLU A 10 10.27 19.88 -1.25
CA GLU A 10 9.34 20.98 -0.99
C GLU A 10 8.26 20.56 0.03
N VAL A 11 7.67 19.37 -0.14
CA VAL A 11 6.69 18.81 0.79
C VAL A 11 7.33 18.46 2.14
N LEU A 12 8.55 17.91 2.11
CA LEU A 12 9.26 17.52 3.32
C LEU A 12 9.76 18.74 4.13
N GLY A 13 10.01 19.88 3.48
CA GLY A 13 10.58 21.08 4.07
C GLY A 13 12.11 21.05 4.21
N GLU A 14 12.77 19.98 3.75
CA GLU A 14 14.23 19.83 3.77
C GLU A 14 14.75 18.98 2.60
N ARG A 15 16.03 19.15 2.27
CA ARG A 15 16.70 18.42 1.18
C ARG A 15 17.15 17.03 1.61
N ARG A 16 16.22 16.21 2.09
CA ARG A 16 16.46 14.82 2.49
C ARG A 16 15.67 13.87 1.61
N ASN A 17 16.28 12.75 1.25
CA ASN A 17 15.64 11.68 0.48
C ASN A 17 14.97 10.66 1.42
N PRO A 18 13.95 9.91 0.96
CA PRO A 18 13.32 8.88 1.77
C PRO A 18 14.26 7.68 1.97
N SER A 19 14.46 7.27 3.22
CA SER A 19 15.22 6.05 3.54
C SER A 19 14.49 4.77 3.14
N ILE A 20 13.16 4.81 3.08
CA ILE A 20 12.30 3.72 2.60
C ILE A 20 11.32 4.28 1.57
N VAL A 21 11.18 3.58 0.44
CA VAL A 21 10.12 3.82 -0.54
C VAL A 21 9.19 2.60 -0.53
N PHE A 22 7.91 2.83 -0.25
CA PHE A 22 6.86 1.82 -0.36
C PHE A 22 6.37 1.76 -1.81
N GLU A 23 6.58 0.62 -2.46
CA GLU A 23 6.27 0.38 -3.86
C GLU A 23 5.17 -0.68 -4.03
N HIS A 24 4.34 -0.46 -5.04
CA HIS A 24 3.30 -1.39 -5.48
C HIS A 24 2.81 -1.08 -6.90
N ALA A 25 3.10 0.12 -7.42
CA ALA A 25 2.66 0.53 -8.75
C ALA A 25 3.49 -0.17 -9.83
N GLY A 26 4.80 -0.34 -9.62
CA GLY A 26 5.64 -1.17 -10.48
C GLY A 26 6.27 -0.41 -11.64
N GLU A 27 6.00 -0.86 -12.86
CA GLU A 27 6.73 -0.48 -14.10
C GLU A 27 6.90 1.04 -14.29
N ASP A 28 5.86 1.83 -14.03
CA ASP A 28 5.88 3.28 -14.29
C ASP A 28 6.70 4.06 -13.24
N THR A 29 6.84 3.52 -12.03
CA THR A 29 7.34 4.25 -10.86
C THR A 29 8.69 3.76 -10.36
N ILE A 30 9.03 2.48 -10.55
CA ILE A 30 10.27 1.86 -10.04
C ILE A 30 11.54 2.63 -10.40
N PRO A 31 11.74 3.12 -11.65
CA PRO A 31 12.93 3.90 -11.99
C PRO A 31 13.05 5.18 -11.13
N THR A 32 11.93 5.85 -10.87
CA THR A 32 11.90 7.06 -10.02
C THR A 32 12.08 6.69 -8.55
N SER A 33 11.44 5.63 -8.07
CA SER A 33 11.56 5.12 -6.69
C SER A 33 13.01 4.81 -6.33
N ILE A 34 13.73 4.13 -7.22
CA ILE A 34 15.15 3.83 -7.04
C ILE A 34 16.01 5.09 -7.15
N PHE A 35 15.65 6.05 -8.00
CA PHE A 35 16.37 7.33 -8.06
C PHE A 35 16.26 8.12 -6.76
N VAL A 36 15.04 8.27 -6.21
CA VAL A 36 14.79 9.12 -5.05
C VAL A 36 15.17 8.48 -3.72
N CYS A 37 15.16 7.16 -3.61
CA CYS A 37 15.55 6.45 -2.40
C CYS A 37 16.93 6.92 -1.92
N ASP A 38 17.10 7.07 -0.60
CA ASP A 38 18.35 7.55 -0.03
C ASP A 38 19.49 6.54 -0.19
N ASN A 39 20.72 6.98 0.09
CA ASN A 39 21.87 6.10 0.18
C ASN A 39 21.64 5.06 1.30
N ALA A 40 22.02 3.81 1.05
CA ALA A 40 21.76 2.67 1.92
C ALA A 40 20.27 2.44 2.27
N GLY A 41 19.34 3.09 1.55
CA GLY A 41 17.91 2.95 1.75
C GLY A 41 17.34 1.69 1.08
N MET A 42 16.04 1.48 1.27
CA MET A 42 15.31 0.34 0.72
C MET A 42 14.07 0.77 -0.07
N VAL A 43 13.96 0.27 -1.29
CA VAL A 43 12.69 0.24 -2.03
C VAL A 43 12.08 -1.14 -1.80
N VAL A 44 10.90 -1.21 -1.19
CA VAL A 44 10.18 -2.47 -0.92
C VAL A 44 8.94 -2.55 -1.78
N ILE A 45 8.76 -3.64 -2.52
CA ILE A 45 7.70 -3.80 -3.54
C ILE A 45 6.86 -5.05 -3.28
N CYS A 46 5.53 -4.95 -3.41
CA CYS A 46 4.61 -6.09 -3.27
C CYS A 46 3.63 -6.28 -4.44
N GLY A 47 3.66 -5.41 -5.46
CA GLY A 47 2.78 -5.45 -6.61
C GLY A 47 3.34 -4.67 -7.79
N GLY A 48 2.66 -4.74 -8.93
CA GLY A 48 3.00 -4.01 -10.15
C GLY A 48 1.75 -3.61 -10.93
N THR A 49 0.93 -2.74 -10.34
CA THR A 49 -0.35 -2.29 -10.91
C THR A 49 -0.23 -1.76 -12.35
N SER A 50 0.84 -1.05 -12.69
CA SER A 50 1.06 -0.50 -14.04
C SER A 50 1.84 -1.44 -14.97
N GLY A 51 2.37 -2.55 -14.46
CA GLY A 51 3.22 -3.48 -15.21
C GLY A 51 4.25 -4.18 -14.31
N TYR A 52 4.83 -5.25 -14.85
CA TYR A 52 5.76 -6.12 -14.12
C TYR A 52 7.22 -5.98 -14.58
N ASN A 53 7.51 -5.18 -15.62
CA ASN A 53 8.89 -4.90 -15.99
C ASN A 53 9.47 -3.87 -15.02
N ALA A 54 10.75 -4.03 -14.67
CA ALA A 54 11.44 -3.16 -13.72
C ALA A 54 12.73 -2.65 -14.34
N ASP A 55 12.69 -1.44 -14.89
CA ASP A 55 13.86 -0.77 -15.43
C ASP A 55 14.66 -0.08 -14.31
N LEU A 56 15.91 -0.51 -14.16
CA LEU A 56 16.78 -0.06 -13.08
C LEU A 56 18.08 0.52 -13.63
N ASP A 57 18.38 1.77 -13.26
CA ASP A 57 19.73 2.27 -13.39
C ASP A 57 20.59 1.65 -12.27
N LEU A 58 21.28 0.55 -12.61
CA LEU A 58 22.10 -0.19 -11.67
C LEU A 58 23.17 0.68 -10.98
N ARG A 59 23.65 1.76 -11.62
CA ARG A 59 24.62 2.68 -11.02
C ARG A 59 24.06 3.30 -9.74
N LEU A 60 22.78 3.68 -9.75
CA LEU A 60 22.10 4.24 -8.59
C LEU A 60 21.90 3.22 -7.48
N LEU A 61 21.76 1.94 -7.84
CA LEU A 61 21.65 0.84 -6.90
C LEU A 61 22.99 0.58 -6.20
N TRP A 62 24.06 0.27 -6.95
CA TRP A 62 25.33 -0.14 -6.34
C TRP A 62 26.15 1.02 -5.78
N MET A 63 26.24 2.18 -6.46
CA MET A 63 27.08 3.29 -5.99
C MET A 63 26.55 3.92 -4.70
N ARG A 64 25.26 3.74 -4.42
CA ARG A 64 24.59 4.22 -3.22
C ARG A 64 24.11 3.10 -2.32
N GLN A 65 24.52 1.85 -2.59
CA GLN A 65 24.24 0.65 -1.80
C GLN A 65 22.77 0.47 -1.42
N LYS A 66 21.85 0.73 -2.36
CA LYS A 66 20.42 0.62 -2.11
C LYS A 66 19.96 -0.84 -2.16
N ARG A 67 18.89 -1.15 -1.44
CA ARG A 67 18.22 -2.46 -1.48
C ARG A 67 16.91 -2.35 -2.27
N LEU A 68 16.72 -3.22 -3.25
CA LEU A 68 15.41 -3.50 -3.83
C LEU A 68 14.89 -4.81 -3.26
N GLN A 69 13.81 -4.76 -2.49
CA GLN A 69 13.28 -5.90 -1.74
C GLN A 69 11.88 -6.28 -2.22
N GLY A 70 11.73 -7.48 -2.77
CA GLY A 70 10.41 -8.09 -2.97
C GLY A 70 9.78 -8.48 -1.63
N SER A 71 8.49 -8.24 -1.47
CA SER A 71 7.69 -8.65 -0.32
C SER A 71 6.36 -9.22 -0.78
N HIS A 72 5.84 -10.21 -0.07
CA HIS A 72 4.56 -10.83 -0.42
C HIS A 72 3.77 -11.14 0.84
N TYR A 73 2.62 -10.46 0.99
CA TYR A 73 1.74 -10.59 2.14
C TYR A 73 2.48 -10.48 3.48
N ALA A 74 2.08 -11.27 4.47
CA ALA A 74 2.63 -11.30 5.82
C ALA A 74 2.49 -12.70 6.44
N ASN A 75 3.42 -13.07 7.31
CA ASN A 75 3.30 -14.30 8.10
C ASN A 75 2.37 -14.09 9.32
N ARG A 76 2.01 -15.19 10.00
CA ARG A 76 1.09 -15.16 11.16
C ARG A 76 1.53 -14.19 12.26
N GLN A 77 2.83 -14.13 12.56
CA GLN A 77 3.36 -13.24 13.60
C GLN A 77 3.19 -11.77 13.21
N GLN A 78 3.45 -11.43 11.95
CA GLN A 78 3.26 -10.09 11.40
C GLN A 78 1.78 -9.69 11.38
N CYS A 79 0.88 -10.57 10.93
CA CYS A 79 -0.57 -10.32 10.97
C CYS A 79 -1.06 -10.08 12.40
N ALA A 80 -0.61 -10.89 13.37
CA ALA A 80 -0.97 -10.72 14.77
C ALA A 80 -0.48 -9.38 15.34
N ALA A 81 0.71 -8.92 14.93
CA ALA A 81 1.24 -7.63 15.35
C ALA A 81 0.38 -6.46 14.83
N VAL A 82 -0.03 -6.49 13.55
CA VAL A 82 -0.92 -5.46 12.98
C VAL A 82 -2.31 -5.51 13.63
N ASN A 83 -2.88 -6.70 13.82
CA ASN A 83 -4.17 -6.85 14.51
C ASN A 83 -4.14 -6.26 15.92
N ARG A 84 -3.01 -6.38 16.63
CA ARG A 84 -2.83 -5.75 17.95
C ARG A 84 -2.87 -4.23 17.85
N LEU A 85 -2.23 -3.64 16.85
CA LEU A 85 -2.25 -2.19 16.63
C LEU A 85 -3.66 -1.68 16.32
N VAL A 86 -4.42 -2.43 15.52
CA VAL A 86 -5.84 -2.13 15.22
C VAL A 86 -6.70 -2.24 16.49
N ALA A 87 -6.55 -3.32 17.26
CA ALA A 87 -7.29 -3.53 18.52
C ALA A 87 -6.96 -2.44 19.57
N GLN A 88 -5.76 -1.87 19.52
CA GLN A 88 -5.34 -0.75 20.37
C GLN A 88 -5.78 0.63 19.84
N GLY A 89 -6.49 0.70 18.71
CA GLY A 89 -6.90 1.96 18.08
C GLY A 89 -5.75 2.79 17.50
N ARG A 90 -4.57 2.19 17.30
CA ARG A 90 -3.38 2.87 16.73
C ARG A 90 -3.38 2.87 15.20
N ILE A 91 -4.14 1.98 14.59
CA ILE A 91 -4.35 1.88 13.15
C ILE A 91 -5.86 1.83 12.91
N ASP A 92 -6.36 2.75 12.08
CA ASP A 92 -7.73 2.72 11.61
C ASP A 92 -7.85 1.79 10.39
N PRO A 93 -8.88 0.92 10.30
CA PRO A 93 -9.10 0.06 9.15
C PRO A 93 -9.49 0.80 7.86
N CYS A 94 -9.77 2.11 7.91
CA CYS A 94 -10.13 2.96 6.78
C CYS A 94 -11.28 2.39 5.93
N LEU A 95 -12.35 1.90 6.57
CA LEU A 95 -13.50 1.33 5.87
C LEU A 95 -14.25 2.42 5.10
N SER A 96 -14.42 2.25 3.78
CA SER A 96 -15.01 3.24 2.88
C SER A 96 -16.44 2.91 2.45
N LEU A 97 -16.70 1.67 2.03
CA LEU A 97 -18.03 1.19 1.63
C LEU A 97 -18.32 -0.20 2.20
N VAL A 98 -19.61 -0.44 2.47
CA VAL A 98 -20.13 -1.75 2.90
C VAL A 98 -21.25 -2.16 1.95
N PHE A 99 -21.15 -3.36 1.39
CA PHE A 99 -22.12 -3.90 0.43
C PHE A 99 -22.91 -5.06 1.05
N PRO A 100 -24.18 -5.26 0.68
CA PRO A 100 -24.89 -6.50 0.96
C PRO A 100 -24.29 -7.67 0.17
N PHE A 101 -24.51 -8.90 0.63
CA PHE A 101 -23.99 -10.11 -0.03
C PHE A 101 -24.39 -10.21 -1.52
N ALA A 102 -25.59 -9.77 -1.87
CA ALA A 102 -26.09 -9.77 -3.25
C ALA A 102 -25.28 -8.85 -4.20
N GLU A 103 -24.50 -7.90 -3.66
CA GLU A 103 -23.75 -6.90 -4.41
C GLU A 103 -22.24 -7.18 -4.48
N VAL A 104 -21.79 -8.39 -4.13
CA VAL A 104 -20.37 -8.79 -4.25
C VAL A 104 -19.81 -8.49 -5.64
N GLY A 105 -20.58 -8.78 -6.70
CA GLY A 105 -20.16 -8.49 -8.08
C GLY A 105 -19.98 -6.99 -8.35
N ALA A 106 -20.90 -6.16 -7.85
CA ALA A 106 -20.82 -4.70 -8.00
C ALA A 106 -19.62 -4.12 -7.25
N ALA A 107 -19.34 -4.61 -6.04
CA ALA A 107 -18.16 -4.20 -5.26
C ALA A 107 -16.85 -4.50 -6.02
N HIS A 108 -16.73 -5.68 -6.63
CA HIS A 108 -15.55 -6.04 -7.43
C HIS A 108 -15.46 -5.24 -8.74
N GLN A 109 -16.59 -4.92 -9.38
CA GLN A 109 -16.60 -4.10 -10.60
C GLN A 109 -16.10 -2.68 -10.33
N LEU A 110 -16.49 -2.06 -9.21
CA LEU A 110 -15.97 -0.75 -8.80
C LEU A 110 -14.46 -0.78 -8.56
N MET A 111 -13.95 -1.88 -7.99
CA MET A 111 -12.51 -2.07 -7.81
C MET A 111 -11.79 -2.20 -9.16
N TYR A 112 -12.30 -3.05 -10.04
CA TYR A 112 -11.76 -3.30 -11.37
C TYR A 112 -11.65 -2.02 -12.22
N GLU A 113 -12.69 -1.19 -12.20
CA GLU A 113 -12.73 0.09 -12.92
C GLU A 113 -11.97 1.21 -12.22
N ASN A 114 -11.33 0.94 -11.08
CA ASN A 114 -10.66 1.94 -10.24
C ASN A 114 -11.57 3.12 -9.84
N ARG A 115 -12.86 2.84 -9.62
CA ARG A 115 -13.93 3.80 -9.24
C ARG A 115 -14.35 3.69 -7.77
N HIS A 116 -13.77 2.76 -7.03
CA HIS A 116 -13.97 2.64 -5.59
C HIS A 116 -13.36 3.85 -4.85
N PRO A 117 -13.98 4.29 -3.74
CA PRO A 117 -13.41 5.37 -2.94
C PRO A 117 -12.13 4.92 -2.22
N PRO A 118 -11.26 5.87 -1.81
CA PRO A 118 -10.08 5.57 -1.00
C PRO A 118 -10.43 4.78 0.27
N GLY A 119 -9.58 3.82 0.65
CA GLY A 119 -9.77 2.96 1.82
C GLY A 119 -10.07 1.51 1.45
N ASN A 120 -10.71 0.79 2.37
CA ASN A 120 -11.06 -0.62 2.22
C ASN A 120 -12.58 -0.80 2.09
N MET A 121 -13.03 -1.70 1.22
CA MET A 121 -14.45 -2.05 1.11
C MET A 121 -14.73 -3.38 1.84
N ALA A 122 -15.95 -3.56 2.33
CA ALA A 122 -16.39 -4.81 2.97
C ALA A 122 -17.75 -5.29 2.45
N VAL A 123 -18.03 -6.58 2.63
CA VAL A 123 -19.30 -7.20 2.26
C VAL A 123 -19.91 -7.86 3.48
N LEU A 124 -21.21 -7.61 3.72
CA LEU A 124 -21.99 -8.31 4.74
C LEU A 124 -22.26 -9.75 4.29
N VAL A 125 -22.01 -10.72 5.17
CA VAL A 125 -22.34 -12.13 4.95
C VAL A 125 -23.53 -12.54 5.80
N ASN A 126 -23.30 -12.82 7.09
CA ASN A 126 -24.37 -13.13 8.05
C ASN A 126 -24.77 -11.93 8.93
N ALA A 127 -24.00 -10.83 8.87
CA ALA A 127 -24.38 -9.60 9.56
C ALA A 127 -25.56 -8.94 8.82
N PRO A 128 -26.69 -8.67 9.49
CA PRO A 128 -27.90 -8.17 8.84
C PRO A 128 -27.79 -6.71 8.38
N HIS A 129 -26.91 -5.92 8.99
CA HIS A 129 -26.67 -4.53 8.63
C HIS A 129 -25.26 -4.08 9.05
N PRO A 130 -24.73 -2.98 8.48
CA PRO A 130 -23.48 -2.38 8.94
C PRO A 130 -23.55 -1.95 10.41
N GLY A 131 -22.41 -1.92 11.10
CA GLY A 131 -22.30 -1.43 12.47
C GLY A 131 -22.71 -2.41 13.58
N LEU A 132 -23.19 -3.62 13.25
CA LEU A 132 -23.37 -4.68 14.25
C LEU A 132 -22.01 -5.08 14.86
N ARG A 133 -21.89 -5.03 16.18
CA ARG A 133 -20.64 -5.33 16.91
C ARG A 133 -20.68 -6.64 17.70
N GLU A 134 -21.87 -7.05 18.11
CA GLU A 134 -22.11 -8.28 18.86
C GLU A 134 -23.25 -9.02 18.17
N ALA A 135 -23.08 -10.33 17.96
CA ALA A 135 -24.19 -11.17 17.55
C ALA A 135 -25.17 -11.27 18.72
N ALA A 136 -26.48 -11.31 18.45
CA ALA A 136 -27.44 -11.69 19.48
C ALA A 136 -27.01 -13.04 20.06
N ALA A 137 -26.91 -13.13 21.39
CA ALA A 137 -26.55 -14.38 22.05
C ALA A 137 -27.52 -15.47 21.59
N SER A 138 -26.97 -16.52 20.98
CA SER A 138 -27.68 -17.75 20.62
C SER A 138 -27.87 -18.62 21.86
#